data_AF-A0A381WXV7-F1
#
_entry.id   AF-A0A381WXV7-F1
#
_cell.length_a   1.000
_cell.length_b   1.000
_cell.length_c   1.000
_cell.angle_alpha   90.00
_cell.angle_beta   90.00
_cell.angle_gamma   90.00
#
_symmetry.space_group_name_H-M   'P 1'
#
loop_
_entity.id
_entity.type
_entity.pdbx_description
1 polymer ?
#
loop_
_entity_poly.entity_id
_entity_poly.type
_entity_poly.pdbx_seq_one_letter_code
_entity_poly.pdbx_strand_id
1 'polypeptide(L)'
;PNGSVYNLAAVCNPAGNVMAMMPHPERSEKGDPVFSSMKKFIENGNPITDHALTFNRPHYKVKPYRPSVGSVEWIVDMIITDNEAVSVCSALGNLGQGFTITRQTHWEISVDGDQSSVLKKIDATWELYNSNKEFISKLATSENTASFLVRSKEDVLGRAKLESLIKRFEISELTQLKHGVIWNVTVNSGNFESVLKDVLNTHILFNPLSYECYRIN
;
A
#
# COMPACT_ATOMS: atom_id res chain seq x y z
N PRO A 1 24.74 -9.67 1.69
CA PRO A 1 24.05 -9.04 2.84
C PRO A 1 22.59 -8.66 2.48
N ASN A 2 21.64 -9.56 2.77
CA ASN A 2 20.17 -9.46 2.86
C ASN A 2 19.38 -8.32 2.17
N GLY A 3 19.86 -7.74 1.06
CA GLY A 3 19.15 -6.67 0.33
C GLY A 3 18.94 -5.36 1.12
N SER A 4 19.63 -5.15 2.24
CA SER A 4 19.35 -4.01 3.15
C SER A 4 20.08 -2.72 2.81
N VAL A 5 20.89 -2.69 1.76
CA VAL A 5 21.74 -1.53 1.40
C VAL A 5 20.91 -0.27 1.11
N TYR A 6 19.63 -0.44 0.76
CA TYR A 6 18.67 0.64 0.49
C TYR A 6 17.38 0.55 1.32
N ASN A 7 17.37 -0.24 2.40
CA ASN A 7 16.22 -0.40 3.29
C ASN A 7 16.50 0.21 4.67
N LEU A 8 15.46 0.30 5.48
CA LEU A 8 15.52 0.84 6.83
C LEU A 8 16.56 0.07 7.67
N ALA A 9 17.68 0.73 7.97
CA ALA A 9 18.87 0.10 8.54
C ALA A 9 18.76 -0.14 10.06
N ALA A 10 17.92 0.62 10.76
CA ALA A 10 17.66 0.46 12.18
C ALA A 10 16.28 0.98 12.60
N VAL A 11 15.63 0.30 13.54
CA VAL A 11 14.36 0.71 14.20
C VAL A 11 14.58 0.71 15.70
N CYS A 12 14.13 1.75 16.39
CA CYS A 12 14.05 1.79 17.84
C CYS A 12 12.60 1.77 18.32
N ASN A 13 12.36 1.22 19.51
CA ASN A 13 11.08 1.42 20.18
C ASN A 13 10.94 2.87 20.69
N PRO A 14 9.72 3.34 21.02
CA PRO A 14 9.51 4.72 21.47
C PRO A 14 10.30 5.10 22.73
N ALA A 15 10.56 4.13 23.61
CA ALA A 15 11.36 4.34 24.82
C ALA A 15 12.87 4.45 24.54
N GLY A 16 13.32 4.22 23.30
CA GLY A 16 14.73 4.32 22.89
C GLY A 16 15.66 3.27 23.50
N ASN A 17 15.14 2.26 24.18
CA ASN A 17 15.93 1.25 24.90
C ASN A 17 16.03 -0.10 24.16
N VAL A 18 15.31 -0.26 23.06
CA VAL A 18 15.41 -1.43 22.17
C VAL A 18 15.69 -0.93 20.76
N MET A 19 16.75 -1.47 20.13
CA MET A 19 17.13 -1.16 18.76
C MET A 19 17.32 -2.47 17.98
N ALA A 20 16.61 -2.59 16.86
CA ALA A 20 16.83 -3.64 15.87
C ALA A 20 17.56 -3.03 14.67
N MET A 21 18.68 -3.60 14.23
CA MET A 21 19.46 -3.02 13.13
C MET A 21 20.11 -4.07 12.22
N MET A 22 20.29 -3.70 10.94
CA MET A 22 20.86 -4.52 9.88
C MET A 22 21.79 -3.69 8.96
N PRO A 23 22.94 -4.23 8.50
CA PRO A 23 23.50 -5.51 8.93
C PRO A 23 23.86 -5.46 10.42
N HIS A 24 23.91 -6.63 11.06
CA HIS A 24 24.20 -6.68 12.48
C HIS A 24 25.55 -5.99 12.79
N PRO A 25 25.58 -5.04 13.75
CA PRO A 25 26.72 -4.13 13.96
C PRO A 25 27.96 -4.87 14.42
N GLU A 26 27.83 -6.00 15.10
CA GLU A 26 28.96 -6.82 15.57
C GLU A 26 29.76 -7.46 14.42
N ARG A 27 29.23 -7.44 13.19
CA ARG A 27 29.86 -8.10 12.03
C ARG A 27 30.81 -7.20 11.25
N SER A 28 31.00 -5.94 11.66
CA SER A 28 31.88 -5.00 10.99
C SER A 28 32.44 -3.97 11.98
N GLU A 29 33.70 -3.60 11.83
CA GLU A 29 34.32 -2.48 12.57
C GLU A 29 33.54 -1.16 12.43
N LYS A 30 32.77 -0.99 11.35
CA LYS A 30 31.87 0.16 11.17
C LYS A 30 30.72 0.20 12.20
N GLY A 31 30.44 -0.90 12.88
CA GLY A 31 29.46 -1.02 13.95
C GLY A 31 30.01 -0.72 15.35
N ASP A 32 31.34 -0.68 15.53
CA ASP A 32 31.99 -0.37 16.81
C ASP A 32 31.53 0.95 17.46
N PRO A 33 31.20 2.03 16.71
CA PRO A 33 30.64 3.23 17.29
C PRO A 33 29.33 3.01 18.07
N VAL A 34 28.50 2.03 17.67
CA VAL A 34 27.25 1.69 18.37
C VAL A 34 27.56 1.10 19.75
N PHE A 35 28.48 0.14 19.81
CA PHE A 35 28.89 -0.48 21.07
C PHE A 35 29.66 0.48 21.98
N SER A 36 30.49 1.35 21.40
CA SER A 36 31.20 2.39 22.14
C SER A 36 30.23 3.41 22.76
N SER A 37 29.19 3.80 22.01
CA SER A 37 28.11 4.65 22.51
C SER A 37 27.34 3.97 23.65
N MET A 38 26.98 2.69 23.47
CA MET A 38 26.27 1.90 24.49
C MET A 38 27.10 1.74 25.77
N LYS A 39 28.40 1.43 25.65
CA LYS A 39 29.32 1.37 26.78
C LYS A 39 29.35 2.70 27.54
N LYS A 40 29.53 3.81 26.83
CA LYS A 40 29.57 5.16 27.42
C LYS A 40 28.24 5.52 28.11
N PHE A 41 27.10 5.11 27.53
CA PHE A 41 25.79 5.31 28.14
C PHE A 41 25.65 4.58 29.49
N ILE A 42 26.13 3.33 29.56
CA ILE A 42 26.15 2.52 30.79
C ILE A 42 27.12 3.11 31.82
N GLU A 43 28.34 3.48 31.41
CA GLU A 43 29.36 4.08 32.29
C GLU A 43 28.89 5.42 32.88
N ASN A 44 28.06 6.17 32.14
CA ASN A 44 27.46 7.42 32.59
C ASN A 44 26.18 7.23 33.45
N GLY A 45 25.84 5.99 33.82
CA GLY A 45 24.70 5.70 34.70
C GLY A 45 23.34 5.69 34.02
N ASN A 46 23.27 5.36 32.72
CA ASN A 46 22.03 5.24 31.94
C ASN A 46 21.15 6.51 31.99
N PRO A 47 21.67 7.68 31.57
CA PRO A 47 20.92 8.93 31.64
C PRO A 47 19.61 8.86 30.85
N ILE A 48 18.49 9.14 31.50
CA ILE A 48 17.19 9.23 30.83
C ILE A 48 17.05 10.64 30.25
N THR A 49 16.78 10.73 28.96
CA THR A 49 16.44 11.99 28.31
C THR A 49 14.97 11.98 27.90
N ASP A 50 14.23 13.00 28.31
CA ASP A 50 12.85 13.19 27.89
C ASP A 50 12.83 13.88 26.53
N HIS A 51 12.24 13.22 25.55
CA HIS A 51 12.13 13.70 24.18
C HIS A 51 10.68 13.57 23.74
N ALA A 52 9.95 14.68 23.76
CA ALA A 52 8.64 14.75 23.16
C ALA A 52 8.78 14.87 21.64
N LEU A 53 8.42 13.81 20.90
CA LEU A 53 8.28 13.88 19.45
C LEU A 53 6.99 14.64 19.11
N THR A 54 7.11 15.91 18.77
CA THR A 54 6.00 16.70 18.24
C THR A 54 5.99 16.58 16.72
N PHE A 55 5.05 15.81 16.18
CA PHE A 55 4.79 15.75 14.75
C PHE A 55 3.35 16.18 14.47
N ASN A 56 3.19 17.40 13.92
CA ASN A 56 1.89 17.87 13.48
C ASN A 56 1.58 17.25 12.11
N ARG A 57 0.64 16.30 12.07
CA ARG A 57 0.23 15.66 10.81
C ARG A 57 -0.74 16.56 10.07
N PRO A 58 -0.44 16.98 8.83
CA PRO A 58 -1.44 17.64 8.01
C PRO A 58 -2.60 16.68 7.77
N HIS A 59 -3.83 17.17 7.92
CA HIS A 59 -5.02 16.38 7.66
C HIS A 59 -5.05 16.01 6.16
N TYR A 60 -5.00 14.71 5.87
CA TYR A 60 -5.04 14.22 4.49
C TYR A 60 -6.46 14.28 3.95
N LYS A 61 -6.68 15.05 2.89
CA LYS A 61 -7.97 15.13 2.21
C LYS A 61 -7.99 14.18 1.02
N VAL A 62 -8.88 13.19 1.06
CA VAL A 62 -9.13 12.27 -0.06
C VAL A 62 -9.61 13.06 -1.28
N LYS A 63 -8.96 12.84 -2.42
CA LYS A 63 -9.28 13.51 -3.70
C LYS A 63 -10.19 12.62 -4.55
N PRO A 64 -11.05 13.15 -5.42
CA PRO A 64 -11.71 12.33 -6.43
C PRO A 64 -10.67 11.75 -7.38
N TYR A 65 -10.82 10.48 -7.74
CA TYR A 65 -9.99 9.85 -8.75
C TYR A 65 -10.40 10.30 -10.15
N ARG A 66 -9.41 10.47 -11.02
CA ARG A 66 -9.60 10.67 -12.45
C ARG A 66 -8.53 9.86 -13.19
N PRO A 67 -8.91 8.90 -14.04
CA PRO A 67 -7.94 8.12 -14.81
C PRO A 67 -7.20 9.03 -15.80
N SER A 68 -6.00 8.62 -16.22
CA SER A 68 -5.27 9.33 -17.27
C SER A 68 -6.07 9.27 -18.59
N VAL A 69 -6.02 10.33 -19.40
CA VAL A 69 -6.74 10.38 -20.68
C VAL A 69 -6.28 9.23 -21.59
N GLY A 70 -7.23 8.46 -22.11
CA GLY A 70 -6.95 7.30 -22.97
C GLY A 70 -6.42 6.07 -22.24
N SER A 71 -6.38 6.08 -20.90
CA SER A 71 -6.05 4.89 -20.12
C SER A 71 -7.25 3.96 -19.93
N VAL A 72 -6.95 2.71 -19.62
CA VAL A 72 -7.91 1.63 -19.37
C VAL A 72 -7.74 1.13 -17.96
N GLU A 73 -8.84 0.83 -17.31
CA GLU A 73 -8.85 0.31 -15.96
C GLU A 73 -9.20 -1.17 -15.95
N TRP A 74 -8.35 -2.00 -15.35
CA TRP A 74 -8.70 -3.35 -14.95
C TRP A 74 -8.87 -3.40 -13.44
N ILE A 75 -10.06 -3.80 -13.02
CA ILE A 75 -10.38 -4.10 -11.63
C ILE A 75 -10.39 -5.61 -11.52
N VAL A 76 -9.64 -6.14 -10.56
CA VAL A 76 -9.43 -7.57 -10.41
C VAL A 76 -9.88 -7.98 -9.01
N ASP A 77 -10.81 -8.93 -8.97
CA ASP A 77 -11.29 -9.58 -7.76
C ASP A 77 -10.61 -10.93 -7.53
N MET A 78 -10.59 -11.34 -6.27
CA MET A 78 -10.14 -12.66 -5.87
C MET A 78 -11.32 -13.64 -5.83
N ILE A 79 -11.14 -14.84 -6.38
CA ILE A 79 -12.11 -15.95 -6.32
C ILE A 79 -12.12 -16.56 -4.91
N ILE A 80 -10.94 -16.62 -4.29
CA ILE A 80 -10.73 -17.17 -2.94
C ILE A 80 -10.88 -16.08 -1.87
N THR A 81 -10.90 -16.49 -0.61
CA THR A 81 -11.00 -15.55 0.52
C THR A 81 -9.79 -14.61 0.57
N ASP A 82 -10.07 -13.31 0.62
CA ASP A 82 -9.05 -12.28 0.82
C ASP A 82 -8.76 -12.09 2.32
N ASN A 83 -7.72 -12.77 2.80
CA ASN A 83 -7.29 -12.68 4.20
C ASN A 83 -6.81 -11.27 4.61
N GLU A 84 -6.33 -10.46 3.67
CA GLU A 84 -5.94 -9.07 3.96
C GLU A 84 -7.18 -8.23 4.26
N ALA A 85 -8.22 -8.34 3.44
CA ALA A 85 -9.49 -7.65 3.66
C ALA A 85 -10.13 -8.07 5.01
N VAL A 86 -10.12 -9.37 5.33
CA VAL A 86 -10.61 -9.88 6.62
C VAL A 86 -9.81 -9.32 7.80
N SER A 87 -8.48 -9.27 7.68
CA SER A 87 -7.60 -8.74 8.72
C SER A 87 -7.81 -7.25 8.95
N VAL A 88 -7.93 -6.47 7.86
CA VAL A 88 -8.24 -5.03 7.93
C VAL A 88 -9.61 -4.80 8.56
N CYS A 89 -10.63 -5.55 8.14
CA CYS A 89 -11.97 -5.45 8.71
C CYS A 89 -11.96 -5.76 10.21
N SER A 90 -11.20 -6.78 10.63
CA SER A 90 -11.08 -7.19 12.03
C SER A 90 -10.32 -6.15 12.87
N ALA A 91 -9.23 -5.57 12.34
CA ALA A 91 -8.48 -4.50 13.01
C ALA A 91 -9.34 -3.24 13.25
N LEU A 92 -10.30 -2.98 12.35
CA LEU A 92 -11.25 -1.87 12.45
C LEU A 92 -12.49 -2.22 13.29
N GLY A 93 -12.67 -3.48 13.71
CA GLY A 93 -13.87 -3.95 14.42
C GLY A 93 -14.11 -3.23 15.76
N ASN A 94 -13.06 -2.70 16.39
CA ASN A 94 -13.16 -1.93 17.62
C ASN A 94 -13.86 -0.56 17.46
N LEU A 95 -14.15 -0.12 16.23
CA LEU A 95 -14.93 1.09 15.96
C LEU A 95 -16.41 0.94 16.36
N GLY A 96 -16.89 -0.27 16.67
CA GLY A 96 -18.25 -0.52 17.18
C GLY A 96 -19.36 -0.26 16.16
N GLN A 97 -19.02 -0.12 14.87
CA GLN A 97 -19.92 0.21 13.77
C GLN A 97 -20.07 -1.01 12.84
N GLY A 98 -21.28 -1.20 12.28
CA GLY A 98 -21.52 -2.28 11.34
C GLY A 98 -21.08 -1.90 9.94
N PHE A 99 -19.91 -2.35 9.50
CA PHE A 99 -19.45 -2.24 8.11
C PHE A 99 -18.73 -3.52 7.67
N THR A 100 -18.60 -3.69 6.36
CA THR A 100 -17.83 -4.74 5.72
C THR A 100 -16.78 -4.11 4.82
N ILE A 101 -15.61 -4.73 4.72
CA ILE A 101 -14.54 -4.28 3.83
C ILE A 101 -14.23 -5.38 2.82
N THR A 102 -14.17 -5.01 1.54
CA THR A 102 -13.61 -5.86 0.49
C THR A 102 -12.46 -5.15 -0.20
N ARG A 103 -11.61 -5.94 -0.86
CA ARG A 103 -10.41 -5.46 -1.54
C ARG A 103 -10.42 -5.92 -3.00
N GLN A 104 -10.04 -5.03 -3.89
CA GLN A 104 -9.82 -5.30 -5.31
C GLN A 104 -8.43 -4.78 -5.73
N THR A 105 -7.80 -5.46 -6.67
CA THR A 105 -6.59 -4.94 -7.32
C THR A 105 -7.00 -4.02 -8.47
N HIS A 106 -6.28 -2.90 -8.62
CA HIS A 106 -6.51 -1.92 -9.68
C HIS A 106 -5.28 -1.79 -10.56
N TRP A 107 -5.49 -1.88 -11.86
CA TRP A 107 -4.50 -1.55 -12.87
C TRP A 107 -5.02 -0.42 -13.76
N GLU A 108 -4.24 0.64 -13.89
CA GLU A 108 -4.45 1.67 -14.93
C GLU A 108 -3.39 1.50 -16.00
N ILE A 109 -3.85 1.15 -17.19
CA ILE A 109 -3.05 0.70 -18.33
C ILE A 109 -3.11 1.79 -19.40
N SER A 110 -1.98 2.38 -19.75
CA SER A 110 -1.87 3.34 -20.85
C SER A 110 -1.08 2.70 -21.99
N VAL A 111 -1.63 2.79 -23.19
CA VAL A 111 -1.07 2.15 -24.39
C VAL A 111 -1.03 3.16 -25.52
N ASP A 112 -0.09 2.98 -26.44
CA ASP A 112 -0.06 3.67 -27.72
C ASP A 112 -0.61 2.73 -28.82
N GLY A 113 -1.33 3.27 -29.80
CA GLY A 113 -1.93 2.48 -30.88
C GLY A 113 -3.23 1.74 -30.53
N ASP A 114 -3.39 0.52 -31.07
CA ASP A 114 -4.64 -0.25 -30.93
C ASP A 114 -4.79 -0.88 -29.55
N GLN A 115 -5.52 -0.17 -28.70
CA GLN A 115 -5.84 -0.57 -27.34
C GLN A 115 -6.45 -1.98 -27.22
N SER A 116 -7.33 -2.37 -28.14
CA SER A 116 -8.02 -3.68 -28.05
C SER A 116 -7.05 -4.84 -28.27
N SER A 117 -6.17 -4.70 -29.26
CA SER A 117 -5.13 -5.69 -29.55
C SER A 117 -4.13 -5.82 -28.41
N VAL A 118 -3.64 -4.68 -27.88
CA VAL A 118 -2.64 -4.67 -26.80
C VAL A 118 -3.21 -5.28 -25.51
N LEU A 119 -4.44 -4.95 -25.13
CA LEU A 119 -5.09 -5.54 -23.94
C LEU A 119 -5.25 -7.05 -24.05
N LYS A 120 -5.59 -7.58 -25.24
CA LYS A 120 -5.65 -9.04 -25.47
C LYS A 120 -4.29 -9.71 -25.33
N LYS A 121 -3.22 -9.05 -25.80
CA LYS A 121 -1.84 -9.55 -25.58
C LYS A 121 -1.52 -9.61 -24.10
N ILE A 122 -1.80 -8.53 -23.35
CA ILE A 122 -1.56 -8.46 -21.89
C ILE A 122 -2.35 -9.54 -21.17
N ASP A 123 -3.64 -9.72 -21.49
CA ASP A 123 -4.52 -10.70 -20.88
C ASP A 123 -3.97 -12.13 -21.02
N ALA A 124 -3.48 -12.47 -22.21
CA ALA A 124 -2.89 -13.78 -22.49
C ALA A 124 -1.58 -14.07 -21.72
N THR A 125 -0.93 -13.05 -21.14
CA THR A 125 0.31 -13.24 -20.36
C THR A 125 0.05 -13.74 -18.94
N TRP A 126 -1.15 -13.47 -18.39
CA TRP A 126 -1.45 -13.65 -16.96
C TRP A 126 -0.47 -12.92 -16.01
N GLU A 127 0.22 -11.89 -16.49
CA GLU A 127 1.28 -11.21 -15.72
C GLU A 127 0.69 -10.24 -14.67
N LEU A 128 -0.49 -9.67 -14.94
CA LEU A 128 -1.18 -8.69 -14.08
C LEU A 128 -2.12 -9.33 -13.05
N TYR A 129 -2.56 -10.56 -13.28
CA TYR A 129 -3.39 -11.32 -12.34
C TYR A 129 -3.29 -12.82 -12.64
N ASN A 130 -3.53 -13.64 -11.62
CA ASN A 130 -3.53 -15.09 -11.74
C ASN A 130 -4.95 -15.62 -12.00
N SER A 131 -5.23 -16.05 -13.22
CA SER A 131 -6.56 -16.56 -13.62
C SER A 131 -7.10 -17.75 -12.83
N ASN A 132 -6.25 -18.50 -12.12
CA ASN A 132 -6.72 -19.59 -11.26
C ASN A 132 -7.27 -19.08 -9.91
N LYS A 133 -6.97 -17.84 -9.53
CA LYS A 133 -7.31 -17.26 -8.22
C LYS A 133 -8.03 -15.93 -8.32
N GLU A 134 -7.99 -15.29 -9.48
CA GLU A 134 -8.41 -13.90 -9.69
C GLU A 134 -9.10 -13.77 -11.05
N PHE A 135 -9.98 -12.78 -11.17
CA PHE A 135 -10.71 -12.49 -12.40
C PHE A 135 -10.95 -10.99 -12.58
N ILE A 136 -11.00 -10.54 -13.83
CA ILE A 136 -11.36 -9.15 -14.15
C ILE A 136 -12.85 -8.96 -13.85
N SER A 137 -13.14 -7.97 -13.01
CA SER A 137 -14.46 -7.67 -12.50
C SER A 137 -14.81 -6.20 -12.74
N LYS A 138 -15.83 -5.72 -12.03
CA LYS A 138 -16.25 -4.33 -12.03
C LYS A 138 -16.14 -3.77 -10.63
N LEU A 139 -16.03 -2.46 -10.56
CA LEU A 139 -16.09 -1.72 -9.31
C LEU A 139 -17.40 -2.02 -8.57
N ALA A 140 -17.33 -2.18 -7.26
CA ALA A 140 -18.51 -2.29 -6.44
C ALA A 140 -19.33 -0.99 -6.50
N THR A 141 -20.60 -1.09 -6.89
CA THR A 141 -21.53 0.04 -6.92
C THR A 141 -22.75 -0.29 -6.06
N SER A 142 -22.84 0.31 -4.88
CA SER A 142 -24.07 0.34 -4.08
C SER A 142 -24.17 1.67 -3.33
N GLU A 143 -25.40 2.10 -3.03
CA GLU A 143 -25.64 3.38 -2.33
C GLU A 143 -25.00 3.43 -0.93
N ASN A 144 -24.78 2.27 -0.31
CA ASN A 144 -24.15 2.14 0.99
C ASN A 144 -22.67 1.71 0.92
N THR A 145 -22.02 1.84 -0.23
CA THR A 145 -20.59 1.52 -0.40
C THR A 145 -19.81 2.74 -0.88
N ALA A 146 -18.68 3.01 -0.24
CA ALA A 146 -17.67 3.92 -0.77
C ALA A 146 -16.40 3.16 -1.14
N SER A 147 -15.81 3.51 -2.28
CA SER A 147 -14.59 2.87 -2.77
C SER A 147 -13.42 3.84 -2.74
N PHE A 148 -12.30 3.38 -2.19
CA PHE A 148 -11.07 4.16 -2.05
C PHE A 148 -9.92 3.47 -2.78
N LEU A 149 -9.43 4.10 -3.85
CA LEU A 149 -8.24 3.68 -4.56
C LEU A 149 -7.00 4.20 -3.86
N VAL A 150 -6.17 3.28 -3.37
CA VAL A 150 -4.90 3.53 -2.71
C VAL A 150 -3.75 3.15 -3.62
N ARG A 151 -2.81 4.07 -3.84
CA ARG A 151 -1.63 3.87 -4.69
C ARG A 151 -0.35 4.22 -3.95
N SER A 152 0.68 3.40 -4.11
CA SER A 152 2.01 3.74 -3.62
C SER A 152 2.58 4.89 -4.46
N LYS A 153 3.18 5.89 -3.81
CA LYS A 153 3.82 7.02 -4.51
C LYS A 153 4.99 6.58 -5.39
N GLU A 154 5.64 5.46 -5.04
CA GLU A 154 6.78 4.91 -5.79
C GLU A 154 6.37 3.87 -6.82
N ASP A 155 5.21 3.25 -6.63
CA ASP A 155 4.64 2.19 -7.49
C ASP A 155 5.65 1.17 -8.05
N VAL A 156 6.44 0.59 -7.15
CA VAL A 156 7.49 -0.38 -7.52
C VAL A 156 6.92 -1.62 -8.22
N LEU A 157 5.73 -2.09 -7.78
CA LEU A 157 5.07 -3.24 -8.39
C LEU A 157 4.59 -2.92 -9.82
N GLY A 158 3.94 -1.78 -10.02
CA GLY A 158 3.51 -1.33 -11.34
C GLY A 158 4.70 -1.21 -12.30
N ARG A 159 5.79 -0.61 -11.85
CA ARG A 159 7.03 -0.53 -12.63
C ARG A 159 7.61 -1.91 -12.98
N ALA A 160 7.71 -2.82 -12.01
CA ALA A 160 8.25 -4.15 -12.25
C ALA A 160 7.41 -4.92 -13.29
N LYS A 161 6.08 -4.81 -13.21
CA LYS A 161 5.16 -5.45 -14.16
C LYS A 161 5.19 -4.82 -15.54
N LEU A 162 5.32 -3.49 -15.63
CA LEU A 162 5.57 -2.79 -16.89
C LEU A 162 6.84 -3.31 -17.58
N GLU A 163 7.95 -3.40 -16.85
CA GLU A 163 9.20 -3.90 -17.39
C GLU A 163 9.09 -5.36 -17.85
N SER A 164 8.36 -6.20 -17.10
CA SER A 164 8.07 -7.60 -17.48
C SER A 164 7.29 -7.66 -18.80
N LEU A 165 6.18 -6.92 -18.91
CA LEU A 165 5.32 -6.90 -20.11
C LEU A 165 6.06 -6.40 -21.36
N ILE A 166 6.88 -5.35 -21.22
CA ILE A 166 7.64 -4.80 -22.35
C ILE A 166 8.80 -5.73 -22.74
N LYS A 167 9.65 -6.12 -21.78
CA LYS A 167 10.92 -6.79 -22.08
C LYS A 167 10.77 -8.29 -22.30
N ARG A 168 9.90 -8.95 -21.53
CA ARG A 168 9.75 -10.42 -21.57
C ARG A 168 8.64 -10.86 -22.50
N PHE A 169 7.53 -10.13 -22.53
CA PHE A 169 6.37 -10.45 -23.37
C PHE A 169 6.32 -9.61 -24.66
N GLU A 170 7.32 -8.75 -24.89
CA GLU A 170 7.50 -7.99 -26.13
C GLU A 170 6.31 -7.08 -26.49
N ILE A 171 5.60 -6.57 -25.47
CA ILE A 171 4.46 -5.65 -25.62
C ILE A 171 4.99 -4.21 -25.55
N SER A 172 5.67 -3.77 -26.61
CA SER A 172 6.31 -2.45 -26.69
C SER A 172 5.33 -1.26 -26.71
N GLU A 173 4.06 -1.53 -27.04
CA GLU A 173 2.98 -0.53 -27.13
C GLU A 173 2.49 -0.05 -25.75
N LEU A 174 2.88 -0.74 -24.67
CA LEU A 174 2.52 -0.36 -23.30
C LEU A 174 3.40 0.81 -22.81
N THR A 175 2.80 1.97 -22.56
CA THR A 175 3.54 3.19 -22.22
C THR A 175 3.60 3.45 -20.72
N GLN A 176 2.55 3.09 -19.99
CA GLN A 176 2.48 3.28 -18.55
C GLN A 176 1.58 2.21 -17.91
N LEU A 177 1.98 1.75 -16.73
CA LEU A 177 1.18 0.86 -15.90
C LEU A 177 1.21 1.39 -14.47
N LYS A 178 0.04 1.66 -13.89
CA LYS A 178 -0.08 2.01 -12.47
C LYS A 178 -0.82 0.92 -11.73
N HIS A 179 -0.31 0.56 -10.56
CA HIS A 179 -0.92 -0.39 -9.65
C HIS A 179 -1.57 0.32 -8.45
N GLY A 180 -2.71 -0.19 -8.01
CA GLY A 180 -3.34 0.24 -6.76
C GLY A 180 -4.20 -0.84 -6.15
N VAL A 181 -4.67 -0.54 -4.95
CA VAL A 181 -5.64 -1.36 -4.21
C VAL A 181 -6.90 -0.53 -4.03
N ILE A 182 -8.06 -1.09 -4.37
CA ILE A 182 -9.35 -0.50 -4.07
C ILE A 182 -9.89 -1.15 -2.80
N TRP A 183 -10.15 -0.33 -1.79
CA TRP A 183 -10.89 -0.71 -0.60
C TRP A 183 -12.34 -0.30 -0.77
N ASN A 184 -13.26 -1.26 -0.78
CA ASN A 184 -14.69 -1.00 -0.75
C ASN A 184 -15.18 -1.12 0.68
N VAL A 185 -15.74 -0.04 1.22
CA VAL A 185 -16.32 0.00 2.56
C VAL A 185 -17.83 0.06 2.43
N THR A 186 -18.49 -1.04 2.76
CA THR A 186 -19.95 -1.14 2.75
C THR A 186 -20.48 -0.93 4.16
N VAL A 187 -21.30 0.09 4.37
CA VAL A 187 -21.89 0.40 5.67
C VAL A 187 -23.19 -0.38 5.82
N ASN A 188 -23.23 -1.25 6.83
CA ASN A 188 -24.37 -2.12 7.15
C ASN A 188 -25.29 -1.48 8.20
N SER A 189 -24.75 -0.62 9.08
CA SER A 189 -25.51 0.12 10.08
C SER A 189 -24.80 1.41 10.49
N GLY A 190 -25.58 2.40 10.97
CA GLY A 190 -25.07 3.71 11.37
C GLY A 190 -25.11 4.76 10.25
N ASN A 191 -24.52 5.92 10.52
CA ASN A 191 -24.46 7.02 9.56
C ASN A 191 -23.30 6.80 8.57
N PHE A 192 -23.61 6.72 7.28
CA PHE A 192 -22.65 6.44 6.22
C PHE A 192 -21.38 7.30 6.29
N GLU A 193 -21.52 8.63 6.26
CA GLU A 193 -20.37 9.54 6.25
C GLU A 193 -19.57 9.53 7.55
N SER A 194 -20.23 9.36 8.70
CA SER A 194 -19.54 9.21 9.98
C SER A 194 -18.67 7.96 10.00
N VAL A 195 -19.20 6.82 9.55
CA VAL A 195 -18.48 5.55 9.51
C VAL A 195 -17.25 5.65 8.61
N LEU A 196 -17.42 6.21 7.41
CA LEU A 196 -16.30 6.40 6.48
C LEU A 196 -15.22 7.31 7.07
N LYS A 197 -15.61 8.39 7.74
CA LYS A 197 -14.67 9.30 8.39
C LYS A 197 -13.88 8.60 9.48
N ASP A 198 -14.53 7.79 10.31
CA ASP A 198 -13.88 7.05 11.39
C ASP A 198 -12.89 6.02 10.84
N VAL A 199 -13.30 5.26 9.81
CA VAL A 199 -12.42 4.31 9.11
C VAL A 199 -11.18 5.01 8.53
N LEU A 200 -11.35 6.12 7.82
CA LEU A 200 -10.23 6.86 7.21
C LEU A 200 -9.27 7.48 8.24
N ASN A 201 -9.79 7.93 9.39
CA ASN A 201 -8.98 8.53 10.46
C ASN A 201 -8.06 7.50 11.16
N THR A 202 -8.35 6.20 11.03
CA THR A 202 -7.46 5.16 11.58
C THR A 202 -6.15 5.03 10.79
N HIS A 203 -6.12 5.47 9.53
CA HIS A 203 -5.03 5.24 8.58
C HIS A 203 -4.68 3.75 8.36
N ILE A 204 -5.58 2.82 8.71
CA ILE A 204 -5.37 1.39 8.46
C ILE A 204 -5.47 1.07 6.96
N LEU A 205 -6.37 1.74 6.23
CA LEU A 205 -6.52 1.53 4.78
C LEU A 205 -5.28 1.99 3.99
N PHE A 206 -4.57 3.02 4.48
CA PHE A 206 -3.36 3.53 3.85
C PHE A 206 -2.55 4.44 4.79
N ASN A 207 -1.22 4.44 4.61
CA ASN A 207 -0.34 5.41 5.23
C ASN A 207 -0.22 6.67 4.34
N PRO A 208 -0.66 7.87 4.78
CA PRO A 208 -0.66 9.08 3.96
C PRO A 208 0.74 9.59 3.56
N LEU A 209 1.80 9.11 4.24
CA LEU A 209 3.18 9.47 3.89
C LEU A 209 3.66 8.74 2.63
N SER A 210 3.37 7.44 2.50
CA SER A 210 3.86 6.60 1.41
C SER A 210 2.84 6.38 0.30
N TYR A 211 1.56 6.63 0.57
CA TYR A 211 0.46 6.34 -0.34
C TYR A 211 -0.37 7.59 -0.65
N GLU A 212 -0.99 7.56 -1.83
CA GLU A 212 -2.07 8.44 -2.22
C GLU A 212 -3.39 7.67 -2.15
N CYS A 213 -4.46 8.34 -1.75
CA CYS A 213 -5.79 7.77 -1.64
C CYS A 213 -6.79 8.66 -2.37
N TYR A 214 -7.58 8.03 -3.24
CA TYR A 214 -8.60 8.67 -4.04
C TYR A 214 -9.96 8.03 -3.80
N ARG A 215 -11.02 8.83 -3.81
CA ARG A 215 -12.39 8.33 -3.84
C ARG A 215 -12.76 8.00 -5.27
N ILE A 216 -13.21 6.78 -5.50
CA ILE A 216 -13.73 6.26 -6.74
C ILE A 216 -15.23 6.00 -6.47
N ASN A 217 -16.11 6.67 -7.21
CA ASN A 217 -17.56 6.83 -6.97
C ASN A 217 -17.96 7.88 -5.92
#